data_AF-A0A948RWD1-F1
#
_entry.id   AF-A0A948RWD1-F1
#
_cell.length_a   1.000
_cell.length_b   1.000
_cell.length_c   1.000
_cell.angle_alpha   90.00
_cell.angle_beta   90.00
_cell.angle_gamma   90.00
#
_symmetry.space_group_name_H-M   'P 1'
#
loop_
_entity.id
_entity.type
_entity.pdbx_description
1 polymer ?
#
loop_
_entity_poly.entity_id
_entity_poly.type
_entity_poly.pdbx_seq_one_letter_code
_entity_poly.pdbx_strand_id
1 'polypeptide(L)'
;MTDDKKRHIAMMALPYLAVLIGLYLFRSAWISILLYHLGIMLFLLSGRPKAVWQRLFDGWSHGPGLAAALLCAGCGPIIALLWGRVAIAPQELTSALAGFGLSGADWWLFAAYYVIPHPILEELFWRGPDFTRSRGLILADAAFGGYHLLVLLQFLHLFWACVSVVVLILVAWLWRRIAARYQGLAIPIISHAAAALSTMAAVYFLSRN
;
A
#
# COMPACT_ATOMS: atom_id res chain seq x y z
N MET A 1 -10.96 14.08 -21.58
CA MET A 1 -10.23 13.12 -20.73
C MET A 1 -9.51 12.17 -21.66
N THR A 2 -8.18 12.03 -21.56
CA THR A 2 -7.40 11.12 -22.41
C THR A 2 -7.84 9.67 -22.19
N ASP A 3 -7.67 8.81 -23.20
CA ASP A 3 -8.04 7.39 -23.07
C ASP A 3 -7.19 6.67 -22.02
N ASP A 4 -5.95 7.11 -21.81
CA ASP A 4 -5.09 6.66 -20.71
C ASP A 4 -5.70 6.94 -19.33
N LYS A 5 -6.30 8.11 -19.13
CA LYS A 5 -6.93 8.45 -17.85
C LYS A 5 -8.18 7.59 -17.59
N LYS A 6 -8.99 7.31 -18.63
CA LYS A 6 -10.13 6.38 -18.53
C LYS A 6 -9.67 4.98 -18.15
N ARG A 7 -8.66 4.47 -18.86
CA ARG A 7 -8.05 3.16 -18.58
C ARG A 7 -7.53 3.10 -17.15
N HIS A 8 -6.83 4.14 -16.70
CA HIS A 8 -6.30 4.19 -15.34
C HIS A 8 -7.42 4.17 -14.28
N ILE A 9 -8.51 4.92 -14.48
CA ILE A 9 -9.66 4.90 -13.57
C ILE A 9 -10.27 3.49 -13.51
N ALA A 10 -10.45 2.83 -14.65
CA ALA A 10 -10.95 1.44 -14.67
C ALA A 10 -10.02 0.49 -13.90
N MET A 11 -8.70 0.67 -14.06
CA MET A 11 -7.70 -0.14 -13.34
C MET A 11 -7.69 0.10 -11.83
N MET A 12 -8.32 1.16 -11.30
CA MET A 12 -8.44 1.35 -9.85
C MET A 12 -9.31 0.26 -9.18
N ALA A 13 -10.12 -0.47 -9.95
CA ALA A 13 -10.87 -1.62 -9.46
C ALA A 13 -9.99 -2.88 -9.26
N LEU A 14 -8.82 -2.94 -9.91
CA LEU A 14 -7.91 -4.09 -9.87
C LEU A 14 -7.56 -4.54 -8.44
N PRO A 15 -7.08 -3.68 -7.51
CA PRO A 15 -6.75 -4.13 -6.16
C PRO A 15 -7.96 -4.68 -5.40
N TYR A 16 -9.16 -4.14 -5.63
CA TYR A 16 -10.39 -4.67 -5.02
C TYR A 16 -10.66 -6.09 -5.49
N LEU A 17 -10.59 -6.32 -6.81
CA LEU A 17 -10.79 -7.65 -7.38
C LEU A 17 -9.71 -8.63 -6.92
N ALA A 18 -8.45 -8.20 -6.88
CA ALA A 18 -7.34 -9.03 -6.43
C ALA A 18 -7.48 -9.43 -4.96
N VAL A 19 -7.92 -8.52 -4.08
CA VAL A 19 -8.19 -8.81 -2.67
C VAL A 19 -9.40 -9.73 -2.50
N LEU A 20 -10.51 -9.48 -3.21
CA LEU A 20 -11.69 -10.35 -3.16
C LEU A 20 -11.37 -11.77 -3.63
N ILE A 21 -10.64 -11.91 -4.73
CA ILE A 21 -10.23 -13.21 -5.24
C ILE A 21 -9.21 -13.86 -4.29
N GLY A 22 -8.11 -13.18 -3.99
CA GLY A 22 -7.03 -13.74 -3.19
C GLY A 22 -7.41 -14.01 -1.74
N LEU A 23 -7.86 -13.00 -1.00
CA LEU A 23 -8.12 -13.13 0.44
C LEU A 23 -9.48 -13.76 0.74
N TYR A 24 -10.55 -13.39 0.03
CA TYR A 24 -11.90 -13.87 0.39
C TYR A 24 -12.24 -15.22 -0.25
N LEU A 25 -11.89 -15.42 -1.52
CA LEU A 25 -12.18 -16.68 -2.22
C LEU A 25 -11.11 -17.75 -1.96
N PHE A 26 -9.83 -17.42 -2.18
CA PHE A 26 -8.74 -18.40 -2.05
C PHE A 26 -8.08 -18.45 -0.66
N ARG A 27 -8.37 -17.49 0.23
CA ARG A 27 -7.70 -17.34 1.53
C ARG A 27 -6.17 -17.35 1.42
N SER A 28 -5.63 -16.58 0.48
CA SER A 28 -4.19 -16.52 0.21
C SER A 28 -3.72 -15.08 0.01
N ALA A 29 -2.81 -14.62 0.88
CA ALA A 29 -2.16 -13.33 0.74
C ALA A 29 -1.29 -13.24 -0.52
N TRP A 30 -0.64 -14.35 -0.89
CA TRP A 30 0.16 -14.46 -2.10
C TRP A 30 -0.68 -14.28 -3.37
N ILE A 31 -1.81 -14.99 -3.48
CA ILE A 31 -2.68 -14.82 -4.66
C ILE A 31 -3.17 -13.38 -4.76
N SER A 32 -3.56 -12.77 -3.63
CA SER A 32 -4.02 -11.38 -3.60
C SER A 32 -2.95 -10.41 -4.14
N ILE A 33 -1.72 -10.47 -3.61
CA ILE A 33 -0.68 -9.51 -3.99
C ILE A 33 -0.14 -9.77 -5.41
N LEU A 34 -0.01 -11.04 -5.81
CA LEU A 34 0.50 -11.39 -7.14
C LEU A 34 -0.49 -11.05 -8.25
N LEU A 35 -1.80 -11.27 -8.06
CA LEU A 35 -2.82 -10.86 -9.04
C LEU A 35 -2.83 -9.34 -9.22
N TYR A 36 -2.76 -8.61 -8.11
CA TYR A 36 -2.72 -7.15 -8.14
C TYR A 36 -1.47 -6.64 -8.86
N HIS A 37 -0.28 -7.13 -8.51
CA HIS A 37 0.96 -6.70 -9.15
C HIS A 37 1.06 -7.14 -10.61
N LEU A 38 0.53 -8.32 -10.98
CA LEU A 38 0.44 -8.73 -12.37
C LEU A 38 -0.40 -7.73 -13.18
N GLY A 39 -1.56 -7.33 -12.66
CA GLY A 39 -2.40 -6.34 -13.33
C GLY A 39 -1.75 -4.95 -13.41
N ILE A 40 -1.02 -4.51 -12.38
CA ILE A 40 -0.18 -3.29 -12.46
C ILE A 40 0.83 -3.42 -13.60
N MET A 41 1.58 -4.52 -13.64
CA MET A 41 2.63 -4.74 -14.64
C MET A 41 2.05 -4.73 -16.06
N LEU A 42 0.95 -5.47 -16.30
CA LEU A 42 0.27 -5.45 -17.59
C LEU A 42 -0.19 -4.05 -17.98
N PHE A 43 -0.75 -3.29 -17.04
CA PHE A 43 -1.15 -1.91 -17.27
C PHE A 43 0.05 -1.00 -17.62
N LEU A 44 1.14 -1.08 -16.86
CA LEU A 44 2.35 -0.30 -17.12
C LEU A 44 2.97 -0.64 -18.50
N LEU A 45 3.02 -1.92 -18.86
CA LEU A 45 3.56 -2.39 -20.14
C LEU A 45 2.66 -2.03 -21.33
N SER A 46 1.35 -1.94 -21.14
CA SER A 46 0.36 -1.68 -22.20
C SER A 46 0.30 -0.24 -22.74
N GLY A 47 1.23 0.65 -22.35
CA GLY A 47 1.30 1.99 -22.94
C GLY A 47 1.79 3.10 -22.02
N ARG A 48 2.46 2.81 -20.91
CA ARG A 48 3.13 3.89 -20.17
C ARG A 48 4.44 4.26 -20.85
N PRO A 49 4.70 5.57 -21.06
CA PRO A 49 5.95 6.01 -21.67
C PRO A 49 7.14 5.66 -20.77
N LYS A 50 8.31 5.43 -21.37
CA LYS A 50 9.60 5.21 -20.67
C LYS A 50 9.86 6.24 -19.55
N ALA A 51 9.30 7.45 -19.69
CA ALA A 51 9.34 8.52 -18.71
C ALA A 51 8.78 8.14 -17.32
N VAL A 52 7.85 7.18 -17.21
CA VAL A 52 7.33 6.75 -15.90
C VAL A 52 8.41 6.00 -15.10
N TRP A 53 9.19 5.16 -15.76
CA TRP A 53 10.29 4.39 -15.16
C TRP A 53 11.47 5.28 -14.76
N GLN A 54 11.73 6.34 -15.53
CA GLN A 54 12.80 7.30 -15.22
C GLN A 54 12.57 7.98 -13.86
N ARG A 55 11.31 8.25 -13.51
CA ARG A 55 10.93 8.95 -12.27
C ARG A 55 11.14 8.15 -10.98
N LEU A 56 11.48 6.85 -11.06
CA LEU A 56 11.63 5.97 -9.89
C LEU A 56 12.63 6.51 -8.87
N PHE A 57 13.78 6.96 -9.37
CA PHE A 57 14.90 7.41 -8.55
C PHE A 57 15.01 8.94 -8.46
N ASP A 58 14.11 9.65 -9.14
CA ASP A 58 14.08 11.12 -9.16
C ASP A 58 13.35 11.69 -7.93
N GLY A 59 13.60 12.97 -7.68
CA GLY A 59 12.84 13.76 -6.72
C GLY A 59 13.21 13.50 -5.25
N TRP A 60 14.37 12.92 -4.98
CA TRP A 60 14.88 12.81 -3.62
C TRP A 60 15.27 14.18 -3.06
N SER A 61 14.95 14.42 -1.81
CA SER A 61 15.38 15.59 -1.04
C SER A 61 15.59 15.16 0.41
N HIS A 62 16.80 15.31 0.95
CA HIS A 62 17.19 14.69 2.23
C HIS A 62 16.26 15.03 3.39
N GLY A 63 15.96 16.33 3.62
CA GLY A 63 15.11 16.74 4.75
C GLY A 63 13.68 16.22 4.65
N PRO A 64 12.92 16.57 3.59
CA PRO A 64 11.56 16.07 3.37
C PRO A 64 11.47 14.55 3.24
N GLY A 65 12.46 13.92 2.59
CA GLY A 65 12.53 12.48 2.41
C GLY A 65 12.70 11.75 3.74
N LEU A 66 13.65 12.19 4.57
CA LEU A 66 13.85 11.64 5.91
C LEU A 66 12.62 11.88 6.80
N ALA A 67 12.05 13.08 6.78
CA ALA A 67 10.85 13.40 7.56
C ALA A 67 9.66 12.51 7.18
N ALA A 68 9.41 12.31 5.88
CA ALA A 68 8.34 11.43 5.40
C ALA A 68 8.58 9.96 5.78
N ALA A 69 9.82 9.48 5.65
CA ALA A 69 10.18 8.12 6.03
C ALA A 69 10.03 7.87 7.52
N LEU A 70 10.48 8.79 8.38
CA LEU A 70 10.33 8.68 9.83
C LEU A 70 8.85 8.74 10.26
N LEU A 71 8.07 9.64 9.68
CA LEU A 71 6.63 9.72 9.93
C LEU A 71 5.95 8.39 9.59
N CYS A 72 6.27 7.82 8.42
CA CYS A 72 5.72 6.55 7.97
C CYS A 72 6.21 5.37 8.81
N ALA A 73 7.48 5.38 9.24
CA ALA A 73 8.03 4.38 10.17
C ALA A 73 7.34 4.40 11.55
N GLY A 74 6.64 5.48 11.90
CA GLY A 74 5.82 5.55 13.12
C GLY A 74 4.57 4.66 13.10
N CYS A 75 4.14 4.13 11.95
CA CYS A 75 2.89 3.36 11.87
C CYS A 75 2.94 2.06 12.68
N GLY A 76 4.04 1.30 12.65
CA GLY A 76 4.20 0.05 13.38
C GLY A 76 4.12 0.21 14.89
N PRO A 77 4.87 1.14 15.51
CA PRO A 77 4.71 1.46 16.92
C PRO A 77 3.27 1.83 17.30
N ILE A 78 2.58 2.63 16.49
CA ILE A 78 1.18 3.00 16.72
C ILE A 78 0.29 1.75 16.66
N ILE A 79 0.47 0.88 15.67
CA ILE A 79 -0.25 -0.40 15.55
C ILE A 79 -0.01 -1.25 16.79
N ALA A 80 1.24 -1.44 17.21
CA ALA A 80 1.59 -2.26 18.37
C ALA A 80 0.97 -1.73 19.67
N LEU A 81 1.01 -0.41 19.89
CA LEU A 81 0.43 0.24 21.07
C LEU A 81 -1.10 0.14 21.11
N LEU A 82 -1.75 0.23 19.95
CA LEU A 82 -3.20 0.23 19.87
C LEU A 82 -3.81 -1.16 19.65
N TRP A 83 -2.99 -2.18 19.34
CA TRP A 83 -3.45 -3.49 18.86
C TRP A 83 -4.57 -4.11 19.69
N GLY A 84 -4.39 -4.17 21.02
CA GLY A 84 -5.37 -4.76 21.94
C GLY A 84 -6.73 -4.04 21.98
N ARG A 85 -6.84 -2.83 21.41
CA ARG A 85 -8.09 -2.07 21.31
C ARG A 85 -8.71 -2.10 19.91
N VAL A 86 -7.91 -2.37 18.89
CA VAL A 86 -8.33 -2.24 17.48
C VAL A 86 -8.60 -3.58 16.82
N ALA A 87 -7.90 -4.63 17.24
CA ALA A 87 -7.98 -5.96 16.63
C ALA A 87 -9.23 -6.72 17.09
N ILE A 88 -9.82 -7.51 16.18
CA ILE A 88 -11.02 -8.33 16.46
C ILE A 88 -10.71 -9.45 17.46
N ALA A 89 -9.56 -10.12 17.26
CA ALA A 89 -9.09 -11.21 18.10
C ALA A 89 -7.55 -11.07 18.24
N PRO A 90 -7.07 -10.21 19.16
CA PRO A 90 -5.66 -9.83 19.21
C PRO A 90 -4.70 -11.02 19.39
N GLN A 91 -5.16 -12.10 20.03
CA GLN A 91 -4.43 -13.32 20.39
C GLN A 91 -4.42 -14.36 19.25
N GLU A 92 -5.22 -14.15 18.21
CA GLU A 92 -5.35 -15.08 17.07
C GLU A 92 -4.59 -14.57 15.83
N LEU A 93 -3.77 -13.53 15.96
CA LEU A 93 -3.04 -12.95 14.82
C LEU A 93 -2.20 -14.00 14.09
N THR A 94 -1.49 -14.86 14.83
CA THR A 94 -0.61 -15.89 14.25
C THR A 94 -1.38 -16.96 13.49
N SER A 95 -2.51 -17.44 14.03
CA SER A 95 -3.37 -18.41 13.34
C SER A 95 -4.06 -17.79 12.12
N ALA A 96 -4.50 -16.52 12.23
CA ALA A 96 -5.06 -15.78 11.10
C ALA A 96 -4.06 -15.61 9.95
N LEU A 97 -2.82 -15.20 10.24
CA LEU A 97 -1.74 -15.07 9.25
C LEU A 97 -1.42 -16.42 8.59
N ALA A 98 -1.30 -17.49 9.39
CA ALA A 98 -1.09 -18.83 8.87
C ALA A 98 -2.24 -19.27 7.94
N GLY A 99 -3.49 -18.92 8.29
CA GLY A 99 -4.67 -19.16 7.46
C GLY A 99 -4.64 -18.46 6.09
N PHE A 100 -3.83 -17.41 5.93
CA PHE A 100 -3.57 -16.74 4.66
C PHE A 100 -2.28 -17.20 3.95
N GLY A 101 -1.62 -18.23 4.46
CA GLY A 101 -0.35 -18.74 3.94
C GLY A 101 0.88 -17.92 4.36
N LEU A 102 0.78 -17.16 5.47
CA LEU A 102 1.86 -16.32 5.99
C LEU A 102 2.44 -16.92 7.27
N SER A 103 3.16 -18.03 7.15
CA SER A 103 3.84 -18.69 8.29
C SER A 103 5.26 -19.12 7.92
N GLY A 104 6.10 -19.39 8.92
CA GLY A 104 7.46 -19.90 8.71
C GLY A 104 8.30 -19.05 7.73
N ALA A 105 8.87 -19.68 6.71
CA ALA A 105 9.68 -19.02 5.69
C ALA A 105 8.86 -18.13 4.74
N ASP A 106 7.60 -18.50 4.47
CA ASP A 106 6.71 -17.73 3.59
C ASP A 106 6.43 -16.34 4.14
N TRP A 107 6.36 -16.20 5.47
CA TRP A 107 6.21 -14.89 6.12
C TRP A 107 7.39 -13.97 5.82
N TRP A 108 8.63 -14.45 5.91
CA TRP A 108 9.83 -13.65 5.64
C TRP A 108 9.93 -13.28 4.16
N LEU A 109 9.62 -14.23 3.27
CA LEU A 109 9.58 -13.96 1.84
C LEU A 109 8.51 -12.91 1.50
N PHE A 110 7.32 -13.03 2.11
CA PHE A 110 6.25 -12.05 1.96
C PHE A 110 6.65 -10.69 2.50
N ALA A 111 7.29 -10.63 3.69
CA ALA A 111 7.78 -9.37 4.27
C ALA A 111 8.78 -8.69 3.34
N ALA A 112 9.77 -9.42 2.82
CA ALA A 112 10.75 -8.86 1.89
C ALA A 112 10.07 -8.34 0.61
N TYR A 113 9.09 -9.08 0.07
CA TYR A 113 8.31 -8.67 -1.09
C TYR A 113 7.43 -7.44 -0.80
N TYR A 114 6.80 -7.41 0.37
CA TYR A 114 5.91 -6.33 0.80
C TYR A 114 6.66 -5.03 1.08
N VAL A 115 7.94 -5.11 1.47
CA VAL A 115 8.76 -3.92 1.77
C VAL A 115 9.48 -3.37 0.53
N ILE A 116 9.85 -4.23 -0.43
CA ILE A 116 10.72 -3.82 -1.54
C ILE A 116 9.96 -3.65 -2.86
N PRO A 117 9.55 -4.72 -3.58
CA PRO A 117 8.88 -4.56 -4.87
C PRO A 117 7.51 -3.92 -4.74
N HIS A 118 6.79 -4.16 -3.65
CA HIS A 118 5.43 -3.66 -3.47
C HIS A 118 5.32 -2.12 -3.50
N PRO A 119 6.05 -1.34 -2.67
CA PRO A 119 6.01 0.12 -2.73
C PRO A 119 6.39 0.69 -4.10
N ILE A 120 7.34 0.06 -4.79
CA ILE A 120 7.78 0.49 -6.13
C ILE A 120 6.63 0.37 -7.13
N LEU A 121 5.98 -0.81 -7.19
CA LEU A 121 4.90 -1.07 -8.13
C LEU A 121 3.66 -0.22 -7.82
N GLU A 122 3.30 -0.09 -6.55
CA GLU A 122 2.17 0.73 -6.14
C GLU A 122 2.38 2.20 -6.45
N GLU A 123 3.52 2.79 -6.11
CA GLU A 123 3.75 4.21 -6.37
C GLU A 123 3.84 4.51 -7.88
N LEU A 124 4.39 3.60 -8.69
CA LEU A 124 4.34 3.69 -10.15
C LEU A 124 2.91 3.72 -10.69
N PHE A 125 2.04 2.87 -10.14
CA PHE A 125 0.64 2.79 -10.52
C PHE A 125 -0.12 4.06 -10.09
N TRP A 126 -0.15 4.33 -8.78
CA TRP A 126 -1.01 5.36 -8.18
C TRP A 126 -0.55 6.80 -8.44
N ARG A 127 0.74 7.04 -8.73
CA ARG A 127 1.29 8.40 -8.94
C ARG A 127 1.51 8.75 -10.41
N GLY A 128 0.66 8.19 -11.28
CA GLY A 128 0.63 8.55 -12.70
C GLY A 128 0.58 10.08 -12.93
N PRO A 129 1.26 10.59 -13.97
CA PRO A 129 1.37 12.03 -14.25
C PRO A 129 0.03 12.75 -14.44
N ASP A 130 -1.04 12.03 -14.81
CA ASP A 130 -2.38 12.61 -14.98
C ASP A 130 -3.02 13.07 -13.66
N PHE A 131 -2.53 12.59 -12.52
CA PHE A 131 -3.12 12.85 -11.20
C PHE A 131 -2.35 13.89 -10.37
N THR A 132 -1.09 14.16 -10.71
CA THR A 132 -0.22 15.07 -9.95
C THR A 132 -0.62 16.54 -10.09
N ARG A 133 -1.43 16.90 -11.09
CA ARG A 133 -1.93 18.28 -11.31
C ARG A 133 -2.95 18.72 -10.24
N SER A 134 -3.71 17.81 -9.66
CA SER A 134 -4.74 18.17 -8.67
C SER A 134 -4.12 18.53 -7.31
N ARG A 135 -4.60 19.61 -6.69
CA ARG A 135 -4.19 20.02 -5.33
C ARG A 135 -5.01 19.36 -4.23
N GLY A 136 -6.30 19.12 -4.46
CA GLY A 136 -7.20 18.48 -3.50
C GLY A 136 -7.16 16.96 -3.55
N LEU A 137 -7.96 16.33 -2.69
CA LEU A 137 -8.26 14.90 -2.73
C LEU A 137 -8.91 14.53 -4.07
N ILE A 138 -8.54 13.37 -4.59
CA ILE A 138 -9.12 12.83 -5.84
C ILE A 138 -9.54 11.37 -5.65
N LEU A 139 -10.31 10.86 -6.63
CA LEU A 139 -10.76 9.47 -6.64
C LEU A 139 -9.61 8.46 -6.49
N ALA A 140 -8.42 8.74 -7.05
CA ALA A 140 -7.26 7.86 -6.90
C ALA A 140 -6.82 7.70 -5.44
N ASP A 141 -6.85 8.78 -4.64
CA ASP A 141 -6.48 8.74 -3.23
C ASP A 141 -7.54 7.94 -2.43
N ALA A 142 -8.81 8.16 -2.74
CA ALA A 142 -9.93 7.42 -2.14
C ALA A 142 -9.89 5.93 -2.51
N ALA A 143 -9.62 5.61 -3.77
CA ALA A 143 -9.53 4.24 -4.27
C ALA A 143 -8.36 3.50 -3.64
N PHE A 144 -7.20 4.16 -3.50
CA PHE A 144 -6.03 3.65 -2.79
C PHE A 144 -6.37 3.28 -1.35
N GLY A 145 -6.94 4.20 -0.56
CA GLY A 145 -7.31 3.88 0.82
C GLY A 145 -8.43 2.86 0.91
N GLY A 146 -9.39 2.90 -0.02
CA GLY A 146 -10.62 2.10 0.05
C GLY A 146 -10.42 0.60 -0.09
N TYR A 147 -9.52 0.12 -0.96
CA TYR A 147 -9.35 -1.34 -1.11
C TYR A 147 -8.72 -1.96 0.13
N HIS A 148 -7.93 -1.20 0.88
CA HIS A 148 -7.36 -1.64 2.14
C HIS A 148 -8.43 -1.95 3.18
N LEU A 149 -9.63 -1.36 3.09
CA LEU A 149 -10.75 -1.72 3.97
C LEU A 149 -11.01 -3.22 3.92
N LEU A 150 -10.99 -3.83 2.72
CA LEU A 150 -11.23 -5.25 2.54
C LEU A 150 -10.18 -6.12 3.24
N VAL A 151 -8.92 -5.66 3.27
CA VAL A 151 -7.84 -6.35 3.98
C VAL A 151 -7.97 -6.14 5.49
N LEU A 152 -8.19 -4.90 5.92
CA LEU A 152 -8.25 -4.50 7.32
C LEU A 152 -9.43 -5.15 8.06
N LEU A 153 -10.56 -5.39 7.39
CA LEU A 153 -11.71 -6.08 7.98
C LEU A 153 -11.43 -7.53 8.37
N GLN A 154 -10.33 -8.13 7.90
CA GLN A 154 -9.90 -9.45 8.37
C GLN A 154 -9.26 -9.41 9.76
N PHE A 155 -8.84 -8.23 10.23
CA PHE A 155 -8.02 -8.08 11.43
C PHE A 155 -8.57 -7.06 12.44
N LEU A 156 -9.28 -6.04 11.97
CA LEU A 156 -9.69 -4.88 12.76
C LEU A 156 -11.22 -4.75 12.86
N HIS A 157 -11.69 -4.23 13.98
CA HIS A 157 -13.09 -3.80 14.10
C HIS A 157 -13.41 -2.72 13.04
N LEU A 158 -14.64 -2.75 12.51
CA LEU A 158 -15.09 -1.87 11.41
C LEU A 158 -14.77 -0.39 11.64
N PHE A 159 -15.05 0.13 12.85
CA PHE A 159 -14.76 1.53 13.18
C PHE A 159 -13.28 1.88 12.96
N TRP A 160 -12.37 1.06 13.50
CA TRP A 160 -10.94 1.26 13.38
C TRP A 160 -10.44 1.03 11.95
N ALA A 161 -11.01 0.07 11.23
CA ALA A 161 -10.72 -0.13 9.81
C ALA A 161 -11.08 1.12 8.98
N CYS A 162 -12.25 1.74 9.24
CA CYS A 162 -12.64 3.00 8.62
C CYS A 162 -11.70 4.16 8.97
N VAL A 163 -11.27 4.28 10.23
CA VAL A 163 -10.28 5.29 10.66
C VAL A 163 -8.97 5.10 9.89
N SER A 164 -8.46 3.87 9.80
CA SER A 164 -7.27 3.54 9.03
C SER A 164 -7.40 3.90 7.56
N VAL A 165 -8.56 3.64 6.93
CA VAL A 165 -8.82 4.03 5.54
C VAL A 165 -8.72 5.55 5.38
N VAL A 166 -9.32 6.34 6.27
CA VAL A 166 -9.21 7.81 6.21
C VAL A 166 -7.75 8.25 6.28
N VAL A 167 -6.95 7.66 7.18
CA VAL A 167 -5.51 7.94 7.27
C VAL A 167 -4.79 7.58 5.97
N LEU A 168 -5.07 6.41 5.39
CA LEU A 168 -4.46 5.97 4.13
C LEU A 168 -4.81 6.89 2.95
N ILE A 169 -6.03 7.42 2.88
CA ILE A 169 -6.44 8.41 1.88
C ILE A 169 -5.60 9.68 2.02
N LEU A 170 -5.41 10.18 3.25
CA LEU A 170 -4.60 11.37 3.51
C LEU A 170 -3.12 11.14 3.19
N VAL A 171 -2.58 9.97 3.49
CA VAL A 171 -1.20 9.58 3.14
C VAL A 171 -1.03 9.49 1.62
N ALA A 172 -1.97 8.86 0.91
CA ALA A 172 -1.95 8.77 -0.54
C ALA A 172 -1.97 10.16 -1.20
N TRP A 173 -2.83 11.05 -0.69
CA TRP A 173 -2.85 12.45 -1.09
C TRP A 173 -1.50 13.12 -0.85
N LEU A 174 -0.93 12.97 0.36
CA LEU A 174 0.36 13.56 0.72
C LEU A 174 1.48 13.07 -0.21
N TRP A 175 1.59 11.76 -0.45
CA TRP A 175 2.58 11.19 -1.38
C TRP A 175 2.40 11.72 -2.80
N ARG A 176 1.17 11.88 -3.27
CA ARG A 176 0.91 12.51 -4.57
C ARG A 176 1.33 13.97 -4.60
N ARG A 177 1.12 14.74 -3.53
CA ARG A 177 1.61 16.13 -3.42
C ARG A 177 3.13 16.20 -3.40
N ILE A 178 3.80 15.29 -2.70
CA ILE A 178 5.27 15.17 -2.67
C ILE A 178 5.79 14.82 -4.06
N ALA A 179 5.22 13.80 -4.71
CA ALA A 179 5.60 13.39 -6.06
C ALA A 179 5.43 14.52 -7.09
N ALA A 180 4.39 15.34 -6.94
CA ALA A 180 4.16 16.52 -7.77
C ALA A 180 5.15 17.66 -7.47
N ARG A 181 5.53 17.85 -6.20
CA ARG A 181 6.45 18.92 -5.78
C ARG A 181 7.89 18.63 -6.20
N TYR A 182 8.35 17.40 -6.00
CA TYR A 182 9.74 17.00 -6.27
C TYR A 182 9.92 16.32 -7.64
N GLN A 183 8.86 16.22 -8.43
CA GLN A 183 8.86 15.66 -9.79
C GLN A 183 9.30 14.19 -9.93
N GLY A 184 9.44 13.45 -8.83
CA GLY A 184 9.84 12.04 -8.84
C GLY A 184 9.18 11.21 -7.75
N LEU A 185 9.52 9.92 -7.70
CA LEU A 185 8.88 8.92 -6.83
C LEU A 185 9.77 8.44 -5.68
N ALA A 186 11.03 8.90 -5.59
CA ALA A 186 11.95 8.42 -4.58
C ALA A 186 11.42 8.62 -3.15
N ILE A 187 10.88 9.80 -2.81
CA ILE A 187 10.33 10.05 -1.46
C ILE A 187 9.09 9.18 -1.19
N PRO A 188 8.05 9.15 -2.06
CA PRO A 188 6.92 8.23 -1.88
C PRO A 188 7.36 6.77 -1.70
N ILE A 189 8.24 6.25 -2.56
CA ILE A 189 8.68 4.84 -2.50
C ILE A 189 9.39 4.55 -1.19
N ILE A 190 10.34 5.38 -0.78
CA ILE A 190 11.12 5.15 0.45
C ILE A 190 10.24 5.29 1.70
N SER A 191 9.36 6.28 1.74
CA SER A 191 8.47 6.45 2.89
C SER A 191 7.38 5.37 2.95
N HIS A 192 6.90 4.90 1.81
CA HIS A 192 6.01 3.74 1.73
C HIS A 192 6.73 2.46 2.19
N ALA A 193 7.94 2.19 1.71
CA ALA A 193 8.76 1.07 2.19
C ALA A 193 9.02 1.14 3.71
N ALA A 194 9.22 2.34 4.26
CA ALA A 194 9.36 2.53 5.70
C ALA A 194 8.07 2.19 6.48
N ALA A 195 6.90 2.59 5.97
CA ALA A 195 5.61 2.18 6.55
C ALA A 195 5.39 0.66 6.45
N ALA A 196 5.71 0.06 5.30
CA ALA A 196 5.60 -1.38 5.09
C ALA A 196 6.49 -2.16 6.07
N LEU A 197 7.76 -1.76 6.20
CA LEU A 197 8.71 -2.38 7.11
C LEU A 197 8.26 -2.26 8.57
N SER A 198 7.83 -1.07 8.97
CA SER A 198 7.34 -0.82 10.31
C SER A 198 6.08 -1.63 10.64
N THR A 199 5.17 -1.76 9.68
CA THR A 199 3.97 -2.62 9.80
C THR A 199 4.36 -4.09 9.94
N MET A 200 5.24 -4.61 9.07
CA MET A 200 5.70 -6.01 9.16
C MET A 200 6.43 -6.29 10.47
N ALA A 201 7.24 -5.34 10.96
CA ALA A 201 7.89 -5.46 12.27
C ALA A 201 6.86 -5.51 13.40
N ALA A 202 5.84 -4.64 13.39
CA ALA A 202 4.78 -4.67 14.40
C ALA A 202 4.02 -6.00 14.37
N VAL A 203 3.63 -6.48 13.18
CA VAL A 203 2.97 -7.78 13.01
C VAL A 203 3.83 -8.91 13.56
N TYR A 204 5.14 -8.91 13.30
CA TYR A 204 6.06 -9.90 13.83
C TYR A 204 6.09 -9.92 15.36
N PHE A 205 6.25 -8.76 16.00
CA PHE A 205 6.28 -8.67 17.47
C PHE A 205 4.94 -9.06 18.09
N LEU A 206 3.82 -8.63 17.49
CA LEU A 206 2.49 -8.99 17.95
C LEU A 206 2.19 -10.48 17.77
N SER A 207 2.73 -11.14 16.75
CA SER A 207 2.51 -12.57 16.51
C SER A 207 3.27 -13.50 17.48
N ARG A 208 4.19 -12.94 18.29
CA ARG A 208 5.01 -13.69 19.24
C ARG A 208 4.58 -13.55 20.70
N ASN A 209 3.71 -12.60 21.00
CA ASN A 209 3.20 -12.33 22.35
C ASN A 209 1.85 -13.01 22.55
#